data_AF-A0A857JTH1-F1
#
_entry.id   AF-A0A857JTH1-F1
#
_cell.length_a   1.000
_cell.length_b   1.000
_cell.length_c   1.000
_cell.angle_alpha   90.00
_cell.angle_beta   90.00
_cell.angle_gamma   90.00
#
_symmetry.space_group_name_H-M   'P 1'
#
loop_
_entity.id
_entity.type
_entity.pdbx_description
1 polymer ?
#
loop_
_entity_poly.entity_id
_entity_poly.type
_entity_poly.pdbx_seq_one_letter_code
_entity_poly.pdbx_strand_id
1 'polypeptide(L)'
;MDKDDIKQLIKICAKGVPVADLGLDSLDFISNSIQKRRLSRIKKFLRYLNFQFERLTPQQIDNFSKLIHTSECEEVLSEYAESAMSTSCDLAIASTAILYAENSDNCLLSVDEEKIFPFGLHKIDRQLLDLFLAFMQMPKDLKRHCFADDESLFCERLAVNPLTSDYFQHKGFDLESCFILSDDLIRRRFLAKDPRSMPRAMGSSAHWEFAVGSTSISKKFSDIVKRATDLLELARERRLIE
;
A
#
# COMPACT_ATOMS: atom_id res chain seq x y z
N MET A 1 -3.10 -16.02 -30.05
CA MET A 1 -4.31 -15.87 -29.21
C MET A 1 -4.73 -14.41 -29.31
N ASP A 2 -5.87 -14.20 -29.94
CA ASP A 2 -6.46 -12.87 -30.13
C ASP A 2 -7.03 -12.35 -28.78
N LYS A 3 -7.25 -11.04 -28.66
CA LYS A 3 -7.87 -10.43 -27.47
C LYS A 3 -9.26 -10.99 -27.18
N ASP A 4 -9.98 -11.44 -28.21
CA ASP A 4 -11.29 -12.06 -28.05
C ASP A 4 -11.21 -13.51 -27.54
N ASP A 5 -10.16 -14.27 -27.89
CA ASP A 5 -9.90 -15.60 -27.34
C ASP A 5 -9.61 -15.52 -25.82
N ILE A 6 -8.86 -14.51 -25.39
CA ILE A 6 -8.56 -14.26 -23.97
C ILE A 6 -9.84 -13.89 -23.20
N LYS A 7 -10.71 -13.05 -23.77
CA LYS A 7 -12.01 -12.69 -23.15
C LYS A 7 -12.95 -13.89 -23.05
N GLN A 8 -12.96 -14.77 -24.04
CA GLN A 8 -13.74 -16.01 -23.99
C GLN A 8 -13.19 -16.98 -22.92
N LEU A 9 -11.88 -17.17 -22.84
CA LEU A 9 -11.23 -17.97 -21.79
C LEU A 9 -11.55 -17.44 -20.38
N ILE A 10 -11.50 -16.12 -20.17
CA ILE A 10 -11.89 -15.49 -18.89
C ILE A 10 -13.37 -15.77 -18.56
N LYS A 11 -14.27 -15.70 -19.55
CA LYS A 11 -15.71 -16.03 -19.36
C LYS A 11 -15.93 -17.52 -19.05
N ILE A 12 -15.13 -18.41 -19.62
CA ILE A 12 -15.21 -19.86 -19.39
C ILE A 12 -14.72 -20.20 -17.98
N CYS A 13 -13.57 -19.67 -17.56
CA CYS A 13 -13.07 -19.83 -16.19
C CYS A 13 -14.01 -19.21 -15.14
N ALA A 14 -14.63 -18.06 -15.43
CA ALA A 14 -15.61 -17.42 -14.54
C ALA A 14 -16.93 -18.19 -14.40
N LYS A 15 -17.25 -19.09 -15.33
CA LYS A 15 -18.43 -19.98 -15.28
C LYS A 15 -18.19 -21.28 -14.50
N GLY A 16 -17.02 -21.45 -13.89
CA GLY A 16 -16.72 -22.61 -13.05
C GLY A 16 -16.49 -23.90 -13.82
N VAL A 17 -15.86 -23.83 -15.02
CA VAL A 17 -15.38 -25.05 -15.69
C VAL A 17 -14.39 -25.75 -14.75
N PRO A 18 -14.60 -27.04 -14.44
CA PRO A 18 -13.69 -27.81 -13.62
C PRO A 18 -12.28 -27.77 -14.22
N VAL A 19 -11.27 -27.56 -13.39
CA VAL A 19 -9.85 -27.57 -13.81
C VAL A 19 -9.47 -28.87 -14.52
N ALA A 20 -10.22 -29.96 -14.27
CA ALA A 20 -10.09 -31.26 -14.91
C ALA A 20 -10.40 -31.27 -16.44
N ASP A 21 -11.16 -30.30 -16.94
CA ASP A 21 -11.50 -30.19 -18.37
C ASP A 21 -10.53 -29.28 -19.14
N LEU A 22 -9.57 -28.65 -18.44
CA LEU A 22 -8.50 -27.87 -19.06
C LEU A 22 -7.37 -28.81 -19.49
N GLY A 23 -7.11 -28.90 -20.80
CA GLY A 23 -5.97 -29.66 -21.32
C GLY A 23 -4.63 -29.16 -20.74
N LEU A 24 -3.62 -30.04 -20.70
CA LEU A 24 -2.29 -29.75 -20.11
C LEU A 24 -1.67 -28.45 -20.66
N ASP A 25 -1.81 -28.17 -21.96
CA ASP A 25 -1.31 -26.94 -22.59
C ASP A 25 -1.91 -25.66 -21.99
N SER A 26 -3.18 -25.72 -21.57
CA SER A 26 -3.87 -24.58 -20.93
C SER A 26 -3.37 -24.37 -19.49
N LEU A 27 -3.10 -25.45 -18.76
CA LEU A 27 -2.51 -25.39 -17.42
C LEU A 27 -1.09 -24.85 -17.46
N ASP A 28 -0.29 -25.29 -18.44
CA ASP A 28 1.07 -24.79 -18.67
C ASP A 28 1.06 -23.30 -19.05
N PHE A 29 0.13 -22.87 -19.89
CA PHE A 29 -0.02 -21.45 -20.22
C PHE A 29 -0.37 -20.59 -18.99
N ILE A 30 -1.31 -21.04 -18.16
CA ILE A 30 -1.71 -20.35 -16.92
C ILE A 30 -0.53 -20.28 -15.95
N SER A 31 0.15 -21.41 -15.71
CA SER A 31 1.32 -21.49 -14.83
C SER A 31 2.43 -20.54 -15.29
N ASN A 32 2.80 -20.60 -16.57
CA ASN A 32 3.81 -19.73 -17.18
C ASN A 32 3.43 -18.25 -17.08
N SER A 33 2.15 -17.92 -17.25
CA SER A 33 1.66 -16.54 -17.12
C SER A 33 1.75 -16.01 -15.68
N ILE A 34 1.44 -16.85 -14.68
CA ILE A 34 1.59 -16.50 -13.27
C ILE A 34 3.07 -16.29 -12.92
N GLN A 35 3.95 -17.21 -13.34
CA GLN A 35 5.38 -17.11 -13.11
C GLN A 35 5.98 -15.85 -13.75
N LYS A 36 5.64 -15.56 -15.01
CA LYS A 36 6.07 -14.33 -15.70
C LYS A 36 5.66 -13.08 -14.93
N ARG A 37 4.43 -13.02 -14.40
CA ARG A 37 3.95 -11.89 -13.60
C ARG A 37 4.70 -11.74 -12.28
N ARG A 38 4.92 -12.84 -11.54
CA ARG A 38 5.70 -12.83 -10.30
C ARG A 38 7.14 -12.35 -10.52
N LEU A 39 7.79 -12.89 -11.55
CA LEU A 39 9.17 -12.51 -11.91
C LEU A 39 9.26 -11.04 -12.36
N SER A 40 8.26 -10.54 -13.08
CA SER A 40 8.17 -9.11 -13.42
C SER A 40 8.07 -8.22 -12.17
N ARG A 41 7.24 -8.60 -11.18
CA ARG A 41 7.09 -7.86 -9.91
C ARG A 41 8.37 -7.89 -9.08
N ILE A 42 9.04 -9.05 -8.97
CA ILE A 42 10.36 -9.15 -8.31
C ILE A 42 11.37 -8.23 -9.00
N LYS A 43 11.43 -8.25 -10.34
CA LYS A 43 12.33 -7.37 -11.08
C LYS A 43 12.05 -5.88 -10.80
N LYS A 44 10.78 -5.48 -10.69
CA LYS A 44 10.40 -4.11 -10.30
C LYS A 44 10.87 -3.79 -8.87
N PHE A 45 10.61 -4.67 -7.92
CA PHE A 45 11.08 -4.53 -6.54
C PHE A 45 12.60 -4.35 -6.48
N LEU A 46 13.37 -5.23 -7.13
CA LEU A 46 14.83 -5.15 -7.17
C LEU A 46 15.33 -3.87 -7.86
N ARG A 47 14.63 -3.39 -8.89
CA ARG A 47 14.97 -2.11 -9.53
C ARG A 47 14.78 -0.93 -8.57
N TYR A 48 13.66 -0.86 -7.86
CA TYR A 48 13.44 0.19 -6.88
C TYR A 48 14.41 0.10 -5.71
N LEU A 49 14.71 -1.12 -5.26
CA LEU A 49 15.72 -1.36 -4.24
C LEU A 49 17.10 -0.86 -4.68
N ASN A 50 17.53 -1.21 -5.90
CA ASN A 50 18.78 -0.72 -6.46
C ASN A 50 18.81 0.82 -6.54
N PHE A 51 17.69 1.44 -6.91
CA PHE A 51 17.59 2.89 -6.99
C PHE A 51 17.64 3.57 -5.61
N GLN A 52 17.17 2.91 -4.56
CA GLN A 52 17.39 3.37 -3.19
C GLN A 52 18.83 3.14 -2.73
N PHE A 53 19.46 2.04 -3.13
CA PHE A 53 20.87 1.78 -2.86
C PHE A 53 21.82 2.80 -3.50
N GLU A 54 21.46 3.39 -4.65
CA GLU A 54 22.20 4.54 -5.21
C GLU A 54 22.24 5.75 -4.27
N ARG A 55 21.35 5.82 -3.28
CA ARG A 55 21.23 6.92 -2.31
C ARG A 55 21.83 6.57 -0.95
N LEU A 56 22.26 5.31 -0.75
CA LEU A 56 22.94 4.90 0.46
C LEU A 56 24.37 5.43 0.50
N THR A 57 24.87 5.65 1.71
CA THR A 57 26.28 5.98 1.94
C THR A 57 27.18 4.77 1.65
N PRO A 58 28.47 4.98 1.32
CA PRO A 58 29.41 3.88 1.12
C PRO A 58 29.48 2.90 2.29
N GLN A 59 29.32 3.38 3.53
CA GLN A 59 29.34 2.55 4.73
C GLN A 59 28.14 1.61 4.83
N GLN A 60 26.95 2.08 4.41
CA GLN A 60 25.74 1.26 4.38
C GLN A 60 25.83 0.18 3.30
N ILE A 61 26.40 0.50 2.14
CA ILE A 61 26.66 -0.47 1.07
C ILE A 61 27.63 -1.56 1.54
N ASP A 62 28.71 -1.19 2.23
CA ASP A 62 29.69 -2.14 2.76
C ASP A 62 29.06 -3.07 3.81
N ASN A 63 28.19 -2.54 4.68
CA ASN A 63 27.43 -3.34 5.65
C ASN A 63 26.47 -4.31 4.94
N PHE A 64 25.71 -3.84 3.96
CA PHE A 64 24.78 -4.68 3.19
C PHE A 64 25.49 -5.81 2.46
N SER A 65 26.65 -5.53 1.84
CA SER A 65 27.42 -6.54 1.10
C SER A 65 27.96 -7.67 1.98
N LYS A 66 28.21 -7.41 3.27
CA LYS A 66 28.61 -8.44 4.25
C LYS A 66 27.44 -9.31 4.70
N LEU A 67 26.22 -8.78 4.64
CA LEU A 67 25.02 -9.42 5.16
C LEU A 67 24.21 -10.16 4.08
N ILE A 68 24.28 -9.75 2.81
CA ILE A 68 23.42 -10.29 1.73
C ILE A 68 23.48 -11.81 1.53
N HIS A 69 24.59 -12.45 1.93
CA HIS A 69 24.79 -13.90 1.81
C HIS A 69 24.57 -14.66 3.12
N THR A 70 23.99 -14.02 4.14
CA THR A 70 23.60 -14.71 5.38
C THR A 70 22.18 -15.27 5.23
N SER A 71 21.91 -16.41 5.89
CA SER A 71 20.58 -17.03 5.87
C SER A 71 19.48 -16.10 6.41
N GLU A 72 19.82 -15.26 7.40
CA GLU A 72 18.92 -14.26 7.96
C GLU A 72 18.54 -13.20 6.92
N CYS A 73 19.51 -12.69 6.16
CA CYS A 73 19.22 -11.71 5.12
C CYS A 73 18.41 -12.33 3.97
N GLU A 74 18.67 -13.59 3.62
CA GLU A 74 17.89 -14.32 2.61
C GLU A 74 16.43 -14.51 3.03
N GLU A 75 16.18 -14.85 4.29
CA GLU A 75 14.83 -15.01 4.84
C GLU A 75 14.07 -13.68 4.81
N VAL A 76 14.68 -12.61 5.35
CA VAL A 76 14.08 -11.27 5.35
C VAL A 76 13.82 -10.79 3.91
N LEU A 77 14.81 -10.88 3.01
CA LEU A 77 14.63 -10.48 1.61
C LEU A 77 13.48 -11.25 0.94
N SER A 78 13.33 -12.54 1.26
CA SER A 78 12.26 -13.37 0.73
C SER A 78 10.88 -12.88 1.20
N GLU A 79 10.70 -12.55 2.48
CA GLU A 79 9.42 -12.02 3.00
C GLU A 79 9.01 -10.71 2.31
N TYR A 80 9.96 -9.77 2.14
CA TYR A 80 9.71 -8.51 1.44
C TYR A 80 9.41 -8.73 -0.05
N ALA A 81 10.14 -9.65 -0.70
CA ALA A 81 9.88 -10.02 -2.09
C ALA A 81 8.50 -10.67 -2.26
N GLU A 82 8.04 -11.48 -1.31
CA GLU A 82 6.69 -12.07 -1.31
C GLU A 82 5.60 -11.01 -1.20
N SER A 83 5.76 -10.02 -0.32
CA SER A 83 4.85 -8.88 -0.24
C SER A 83 4.79 -8.14 -1.58
N ALA A 84 5.94 -7.82 -2.19
CA ALA A 84 6.00 -7.17 -3.49
C ALA A 84 5.34 -8.00 -4.61
N MET A 85 5.50 -9.33 -4.60
CA MET A 85 4.84 -10.23 -5.55
C MET A 85 3.32 -10.25 -5.43
N SER A 86 2.78 -9.93 -4.25
CA SER A 86 1.35 -10.03 -3.96
C SER A 86 0.50 -8.91 -4.55
N THR A 87 1.12 -7.79 -4.93
CA THR A 87 0.43 -6.60 -5.46
C THR A 87 0.88 -6.27 -6.88
N SER A 88 0.00 -5.61 -7.64
CA SER A 88 0.34 -4.99 -8.94
C SER A 88 0.55 -3.48 -8.83
N CYS A 89 0.41 -2.91 -7.64
CA CYS A 89 0.58 -1.48 -7.39
C CYS A 89 2.06 -1.14 -7.30
N ASP A 90 2.58 -0.38 -8.27
CA ASP A 90 3.98 0.04 -8.29
C ASP A 90 4.37 0.87 -7.06
N LEU A 91 3.43 1.66 -6.51
CA LEU A 91 3.65 2.43 -5.27
C LEU A 91 3.81 1.53 -4.05
N ALA A 92 3.05 0.42 -3.99
CA ALA A 92 3.21 -0.57 -2.93
C ALA A 92 4.57 -1.27 -3.05
N ILE A 93 4.94 -1.71 -4.26
CA ILE A 93 6.23 -2.37 -4.52
C ILE A 93 7.41 -1.43 -4.16
N ALA A 94 7.33 -0.15 -4.54
CA ALA A 94 8.34 0.85 -4.18
C ALA A 94 8.38 1.11 -2.67
N SER A 95 7.23 1.14 -1.99
CA SER A 95 7.16 1.29 -0.53
C SER A 95 7.82 0.11 0.20
N THR A 96 7.61 -1.12 -0.28
CA THR A 96 8.27 -2.32 0.24
C THR A 96 9.78 -2.26 0.04
N ALA A 97 10.25 -1.76 -1.11
CA ALA A 97 11.68 -1.56 -1.38
C ALA A 97 12.33 -0.52 -0.46
N ILE A 98 11.65 0.59 -0.20
CA ILE A 98 12.13 1.61 0.77
C ILE A 98 12.24 1.03 2.16
N LEU A 99 11.20 0.31 2.61
CA LEU A 99 11.21 -0.28 3.94
C LEU A 99 12.38 -1.26 4.08
N TYR A 100 12.60 -2.16 3.11
CA TYR A 100 13.73 -3.07 3.15
C TYR A 100 15.08 -2.33 3.17
N ALA A 101 15.27 -1.32 2.32
CA ALA A 101 16.55 -0.62 2.18
C ALA A 101 16.95 0.20 3.43
N GLU A 102 15.98 0.79 4.12
CA GLU A 102 16.26 1.76 5.18
C GLU A 102 16.02 1.22 6.58
N ASN A 103 15.21 0.16 6.71
CA ASN A 103 14.89 -0.35 8.04
C ASN A 103 16.06 -1.09 8.70
N SER A 104 17.00 -1.63 7.90
CA SER A 104 18.25 -2.20 8.40
C SER A 104 19.14 -1.18 9.13
N ASP A 105 19.05 0.10 8.77
CA ASP A 105 19.95 1.15 9.28
C ASP A 105 19.26 2.14 10.24
N ASN A 106 17.98 2.44 10.04
CA ASN A 106 17.29 3.54 10.73
C ASN A 106 16.17 3.08 11.69
N CYS A 107 15.87 1.78 11.76
CA CYS A 107 14.77 1.23 12.58
C CYS A 107 13.49 2.09 12.49
N LEU A 108 13.10 2.44 11.26
CA LEU A 108 11.97 3.33 10.98
C LEU A 108 10.68 2.81 11.63
N LEU A 109 10.54 1.49 11.60
CA LEU A 109 9.44 0.76 12.19
C LEU A 109 9.97 -0.08 13.37
N SER A 110 9.11 -0.34 14.36
CA SER A 110 9.36 -1.41 15.34
C SER A 110 9.18 -2.78 14.70
N VAL A 111 9.70 -3.84 15.33
CA VAL A 111 9.55 -5.23 14.86
C VAL A 111 8.09 -5.62 14.56
N ASP A 112 7.14 -5.13 15.35
CA ASP A 112 5.72 -5.38 15.11
C ASP A 112 5.17 -4.54 13.94
N GLU A 113 5.57 -3.27 13.85
CA GLU A 113 5.18 -2.37 12.75
C GLU A 113 5.73 -2.86 11.39
N GLU A 114 6.93 -3.44 11.37
CA GLU A 114 7.55 -4.08 10.20
C GLU A 114 6.78 -5.28 9.69
N LYS A 115 6.07 -6.00 10.56
CA LYS A 115 5.19 -7.09 10.13
C LYS A 115 3.86 -6.57 9.60
N ILE A 116 3.35 -5.51 10.21
CA ILE A 116 2.05 -4.91 9.86
C ILE A 116 2.11 -4.23 8.48
N PHE A 117 3.17 -3.49 8.16
CA PHE A 117 3.22 -2.69 6.94
C PHE A 117 3.19 -3.53 5.65
N PRO A 118 4.08 -4.53 5.43
CA PRO A 118 4.05 -5.39 4.25
C PRO A 118 2.77 -6.21 4.14
N PHE A 119 2.18 -6.61 5.28
CA PHE A 119 0.88 -7.27 5.31
C PHE A 119 -0.24 -6.34 4.83
N GLY A 120 -0.25 -5.10 5.30
CA GLY A 120 -1.22 -4.09 4.88
C GLY A 120 -1.14 -3.77 3.38
N LEU A 121 0.05 -3.88 2.78
CA LEU A 121 0.27 -3.71 1.33
C LEU A 121 -0.17 -4.93 0.50
N HIS A 122 -0.51 -6.06 1.12
CA HIS A 122 -0.87 -7.28 0.38
C HIS A 122 -2.07 -7.05 -0.53
N LYS A 123 -1.89 -7.23 -1.84
CA LYS A 123 -2.92 -6.96 -2.88
C LYS A 123 -3.55 -5.56 -2.78
N ILE A 124 -2.85 -4.58 -2.20
CA ILE A 124 -3.35 -3.21 -2.14
C ILE A 124 -3.34 -2.60 -3.55
N ASP A 125 -4.36 -1.82 -3.88
CA ASP A 125 -4.40 -1.05 -5.11
C ASP A 125 -3.79 0.35 -4.92
N ARG A 126 -3.66 1.08 -6.03
CA ARG A 126 -3.11 2.44 -6.02
C ARG A 126 -4.06 3.44 -5.36
N GLN A 127 -5.37 3.29 -5.62
CA GLN A 127 -6.41 4.20 -5.13
C GLN A 127 -6.46 4.25 -3.60
N LEU A 128 -6.30 3.10 -2.93
CA LEU A 128 -6.31 2.99 -1.49
C LEU A 128 -5.11 3.71 -0.85
N LEU A 129 -3.92 3.59 -1.47
CA LEU A 129 -2.73 4.30 -1.03
C LEU A 129 -2.82 5.81 -1.28
N ASP A 130 -3.39 6.22 -2.41
CA ASP A 130 -3.62 7.64 -2.71
C ASP A 130 -4.64 8.24 -1.72
N LEU A 131 -5.70 7.52 -1.36
CA LEU A 131 -6.65 7.94 -0.35
C LEU A 131 -6.00 8.03 1.03
N PHE A 132 -5.18 7.05 1.40
CA PHE A 132 -4.42 7.08 2.64
C PHE A 132 -3.53 8.34 2.71
N LEU A 133 -2.79 8.64 1.64
CA LEU A 133 -2.01 9.87 1.57
C LEU A 133 -2.89 11.12 1.66
N ALA A 134 -4.05 11.15 1.00
CA ALA A 134 -4.98 12.26 1.09
C ALA A 134 -5.45 12.51 2.53
N PHE A 135 -5.78 11.46 3.29
CA PHE A 135 -6.07 11.58 4.72
C PHE A 135 -4.90 12.15 5.51
N MET A 136 -3.70 11.59 5.34
CA MET A 136 -2.52 11.98 6.10
C MET A 136 -2.05 13.40 5.80
N GLN A 137 -2.23 13.85 4.55
CA GLN A 137 -1.88 15.19 4.06
C GLN A 137 -2.99 16.23 4.24
N MET A 138 -4.12 15.86 4.86
CA MET A 138 -5.20 16.80 5.12
C MET A 138 -4.67 18.06 5.85
N PRO A 139 -5.05 19.28 5.42
CA PRO A 139 -4.67 20.53 6.08
C PRO A 139 -4.98 20.52 7.58
N LYS A 140 -4.11 21.12 8.39
CA LYS A 140 -4.21 21.08 9.87
C LYS A 140 -5.50 21.70 10.40
N ASP A 141 -5.98 22.75 9.74
CA ASP A 141 -7.23 23.46 10.04
C ASP A 141 -8.48 22.60 9.76
N LEU A 142 -8.36 21.59 8.90
CA LEU A 142 -9.42 20.61 8.63
C LEU A 142 -9.34 19.37 9.55
N LYS A 143 -8.20 19.18 10.24
CA LYS A 143 -8.03 18.12 11.22
C LYS A 143 -8.63 18.52 12.57
N ARG A 144 -9.19 17.54 13.27
CA ARG A 144 -9.66 17.74 14.65
C ARG A 144 -8.85 16.85 15.58
N HIS A 145 -8.57 17.31 16.79
CA HIS A 145 -7.99 16.46 17.82
C HIS A 145 -9.11 15.70 18.55
N CYS A 146 -9.00 14.37 18.58
CA CYS A 146 -9.81 13.56 19.48
C CYS A 146 -9.09 13.42 20.81
N PHE A 147 -9.58 14.13 21.82
CA PHE A 147 -9.33 13.74 23.20
C PHE A 147 -10.35 12.66 23.53
N ALA A 148 -9.98 11.38 23.54
CA ALA A 148 -10.76 10.47 24.37
C ALA A 148 -10.58 10.96 25.81
N ASP A 149 -11.60 10.84 26.66
CA ASP A 149 -11.52 11.19 28.08
C ASP A 149 -10.46 10.36 28.85
N ASP A 150 -9.82 9.43 28.13
CA ASP A 150 -8.66 8.64 28.51
C ASP A 150 -7.48 9.09 27.62
N GLU A 151 -6.45 9.71 28.23
CA GLU A 151 -5.25 10.24 27.54
C GLU A 151 -4.50 9.17 26.70
N SER A 152 -4.82 7.89 26.91
CA SER A 152 -4.23 6.75 26.21
C SER A 152 -4.65 6.58 24.74
N LEU A 153 -5.66 7.32 24.24
CA LEU A 153 -6.15 7.22 22.85
C LEU A 153 -6.04 8.53 22.06
N PHE A 154 -4.91 9.22 22.19
CA PHE A 154 -4.63 10.41 21.39
C PHE A 154 -4.44 10.03 19.91
N CYS A 155 -5.42 10.37 19.07
CA CYS A 155 -5.31 10.30 17.62
C CYS A 155 -5.79 11.60 16.98
N GLU A 156 -5.14 11.99 15.89
CA GLU A 156 -5.68 13.05 15.04
C GLU A 156 -6.89 12.48 14.29
N ARG A 157 -8.04 13.12 14.46
CA ARG A 157 -9.30 12.73 13.81
C ARG A 157 -9.37 13.41 12.45
N LEU A 158 -9.47 12.58 11.41
CA LEU A 158 -9.57 12.97 10.02
C LEU A 158 -11.00 12.74 9.57
N ALA A 159 -11.76 13.82 9.41
CA ALA A 159 -13.19 13.75 9.13
C ALA A 159 -13.49 13.94 7.64
N VAL A 160 -14.43 13.16 7.14
CA VAL A 160 -15.04 13.31 5.83
C VAL A 160 -16.47 13.79 6.05
N ASN A 161 -16.74 15.02 5.61
CA ASN A 161 -17.99 15.72 5.79
C ASN A 161 -18.11 16.83 4.71
N PRO A 162 -19.24 17.57 4.63
CA PRO A 162 -19.40 18.64 3.65
C PRO A 162 -18.31 19.72 3.66
N LEU A 163 -17.66 20.00 4.81
CA LEU A 163 -16.57 20.99 4.90
C LEU A 163 -15.25 20.48 4.32
N THR A 164 -15.02 19.15 4.36
CA THR A 164 -13.82 18.53 3.79
C THR A 164 -14.06 17.93 2.40
N SER A 165 -15.30 18.02 1.89
CA SER A 165 -15.69 17.49 0.58
C SER A 165 -14.82 18.02 -0.55
N ASP A 166 -14.67 19.34 -0.63
CA ASP A 166 -13.89 19.96 -1.70
C ASP A 166 -12.45 19.45 -1.69
N TYR A 167 -11.83 19.29 -0.50
CA TYR A 167 -10.49 18.74 -0.38
C TYR A 167 -10.36 17.34 -1.00
N PHE A 168 -11.27 16.42 -0.68
CA PHE A 168 -11.24 15.05 -1.23
C PHE A 168 -11.58 15.01 -2.72
N GLN A 169 -12.51 15.84 -3.18
CA GLN A 169 -12.83 15.96 -4.61
C GLN A 169 -11.64 16.43 -5.43
N HIS A 170 -10.88 17.42 -4.94
CA HIS A 170 -9.63 17.86 -5.58
C HIS A 170 -8.55 16.77 -5.59
N LYS A 171 -8.61 15.82 -4.65
CA LYS A 171 -7.75 14.62 -4.63
C LYS A 171 -8.29 13.47 -5.48
N GLY A 172 -9.42 13.65 -6.17
CA GLY A 172 -10.03 12.66 -7.05
C GLY A 172 -10.93 11.64 -6.33
N PHE A 173 -11.39 11.94 -5.11
CA PHE A 173 -12.26 11.07 -4.35
C PHE A 173 -13.62 11.73 -4.11
N ASP A 174 -14.68 11.03 -4.48
CA ASP A 174 -16.00 11.35 -3.96
C ASP A 174 -16.15 10.84 -2.51
N LEU A 175 -17.18 11.36 -1.84
CA LEU A 175 -17.46 11.13 -0.44
C LEU A 175 -17.85 9.68 -0.11
N GLU A 176 -18.51 8.98 -1.04
CA GLU A 176 -18.91 7.59 -0.90
C GLU A 176 -17.70 6.66 -1.04
N SER A 177 -16.84 6.93 -2.03
CA SER A 177 -15.55 6.27 -2.21
C SER A 177 -14.68 6.43 -0.97
N CYS A 178 -14.59 7.64 -0.40
CA CYS A 178 -13.88 7.85 0.86
C CYS A 178 -14.44 6.95 1.98
N PHE A 179 -15.76 6.83 2.11
CA PHE A 179 -16.39 6.01 3.16
C PHE A 179 -16.06 4.52 3.00
N ILE A 180 -16.27 3.97 1.79
CA ILE A 180 -16.06 2.55 1.50
C ILE A 180 -14.58 2.17 1.68
N LEU A 181 -13.67 2.96 1.11
CA LEU A 181 -12.24 2.66 1.10
C LEU A 181 -11.57 2.90 2.46
N SER A 182 -12.15 3.75 3.33
CA SER A 182 -11.62 3.99 4.67
C SER A 182 -11.68 2.75 5.56
N ASP A 183 -12.73 1.94 5.42
CA ASP A 183 -12.86 0.70 6.21
C ASP A 183 -11.74 -0.30 5.84
N ASP A 184 -11.38 -0.38 4.56
CA ASP A 184 -10.25 -1.20 4.10
C ASP A 184 -8.92 -0.69 4.64
N LEU A 185 -8.70 0.62 4.69
CA LEU A 185 -7.51 1.21 5.32
C LEU A 185 -7.45 0.92 6.83
N ILE A 186 -8.58 0.90 7.52
CA ILE A 186 -8.65 0.53 8.95
C ILE A 186 -8.30 -0.95 9.15
N ARG A 187 -8.89 -1.85 8.35
CA ARG A 187 -8.63 -3.30 8.42
C ARG A 187 -7.17 -3.61 8.11
N ARG A 188 -6.55 -2.87 7.19
CA ARG A 188 -5.13 -2.96 6.84
C ARG A 188 -4.20 -2.22 7.80
N ARG A 189 -4.74 -1.63 8.87
CA ARG A 189 -3.99 -0.90 9.93
C ARG A 189 -3.26 0.36 9.46
N PHE A 190 -3.58 0.89 8.28
CA PHE A 190 -3.07 2.18 7.82
C PHE A 190 -3.72 3.34 8.58
N LEU A 191 -5.00 3.19 8.91
CA LEU A 191 -5.77 4.13 9.70
C LEU A 191 -6.36 3.43 10.94
N ALA A 192 -6.71 4.20 11.95
CA ALA A 192 -7.43 3.72 13.12
C ALA A 192 -8.92 4.00 12.97
N LYS A 193 -9.75 3.15 13.57
CA LYS A 193 -11.16 3.45 13.76
C LYS A 193 -11.29 4.66 14.68
N ASP A 194 -12.11 5.65 14.31
CA ASP A 194 -12.39 6.77 15.21
C ASP A 194 -13.22 6.27 16.42
N PRO A 195 -12.72 6.43 17.66
CA PRO A 195 -13.44 5.98 18.85
C PRO A 195 -14.77 6.73 19.06
N ARG A 196 -14.93 7.92 18.47
CA ARG A 196 -16.15 8.72 18.54
C ARG A 196 -17.11 8.46 17.38
N SER A 197 -16.74 7.59 16.44
CA SER A 197 -17.60 7.12 15.36
C SER A 197 -18.62 6.09 15.86
N MET A 198 -19.45 6.51 16.81
CA MET A 198 -20.79 5.97 16.96
C MET A 198 -21.61 6.49 15.78
N PRO A 199 -22.42 5.66 15.08
CA PRO A 199 -23.30 6.14 14.03
C PRO A 199 -24.32 7.10 14.65
N ARG A 200 -24.00 8.40 14.64
CA ARG A 200 -24.98 9.44 14.88
C ARG A 200 -25.73 9.59 13.57
N ALA A 201 -26.85 8.87 13.46
CA ALA A 201 -27.87 9.18 12.48
C ALA A 201 -28.48 10.54 12.85
N MET A 202 -27.74 11.64 12.59
CA MET A 202 -28.37 12.95 12.53
C MET A 202 -29.21 12.92 11.27
N GLY A 203 -30.53 12.88 11.43
CA GLY A 203 -31.54 12.77 10.37
C GLY A 203 -31.60 13.95 9.38
N SER A 204 -30.47 14.57 9.06
CA SER A 204 -30.34 15.63 8.07
C SER A 204 -29.13 15.34 7.17
N SER A 205 -29.36 15.33 5.86
CA SER A 205 -28.33 15.20 4.82
C SER A 205 -27.28 16.33 4.84
N ALA A 206 -27.50 17.40 5.62
CA ALA A 206 -26.57 18.52 5.77
C ALA A 206 -25.49 18.29 6.85
N HIS A 207 -25.58 17.23 7.66
CA HIS A 207 -24.74 17.03 8.86
C HIS A 207 -24.14 15.64 8.98
N TRP A 208 -24.04 14.90 7.87
CA TRP A 208 -23.38 13.62 7.89
C TRP A 208 -21.85 13.82 8.00
N GLU A 209 -21.23 12.96 8.80
CA GLU A 209 -19.78 12.92 8.99
C GLU A 209 -19.40 11.47 9.28
N PHE A 210 -18.33 10.99 8.67
CA PHE A 210 -17.58 9.88 9.23
C PHE A 210 -16.15 10.34 9.47
N ALA A 211 -15.45 9.65 10.36
CA ALA A 211 -14.07 9.98 10.62
C ALA A 211 -13.24 8.73 10.90
N VAL A 212 -11.94 8.92 10.74
CA VAL A 212 -10.89 7.93 10.98
C VAL A 212 -9.82 8.59 11.85
N GLY A 213 -9.06 7.77 12.58
CA GLY A 213 -7.92 8.23 13.35
C GLY A 213 -6.61 8.02 12.58
N SER A 214 -5.67 8.97 12.68
CA SER A 214 -4.27 8.72 12.38
C SER A 214 -3.46 8.60 13.66
N THR A 215 -2.63 7.56 13.72
CA THR A 215 -1.72 7.27 14.84
C THR A 215 -0.28 7.61 14.48
N SER A 216 0.67 7.40 15.40
CA SER A 216 2.11 7.44 15.11
C SER A 216 2.50 6.46 13.99
N ILE A 217 1.90 5.26 13.99
CA ILE A 217 2.11 4.24 12.95
C ILE A 217 1.63 4.76 11.60
N SER A 218 0.43 5.35 11.52
CA SER A 218 -0.09 5.96 10.29
C SER A 218 0.87 7.01 9.73
N LYS A 219 1.51 7.81 10.59
CA LYS A 219 2.48 8.83 10.17
C LYS A 219 3.72 8.20 9.54
N LYS A 220 4.35 7.24 10.23
CA LYS A 220 5.51 6.48 9.71
C LYS A 220 5.20 5.84 8.36
N PHE A 221 4.04 5.18 8.25
CA PHE A 221 3.58 4.56 7.01
C PHE A 221 3.39 5.60 5.91
N SER A 222 2.79 6.75 6.23
CA SER A 222 2.62 7.84 5.27
C SER A 222 3.94 8.38 4.74
N ASP A 223 4.97 8.43 5.58
CA ASP A 223 6.28 8.93 5.18
C ASP A 223 7.03 7.93 4.29
N ILE A 224 6.87 6.61 4.51
CA ILE A 224 7.35 5.59 3.57
C ILE A 224 6.64 5.73 2.21
N VAL A 225 5.30 5.83 2.20
CA VAL A 225 4.52 5.90 0.96
C VAL A 225 4.78 7.21 0.20
N LYS A 226 4.97 8.35 0.88
CA LYS A 226 5.38 9.61 0.24
C LYS A 226 6.73 9.47 -0.46
N ARG A 227 7.74 8.97 0.25
CA ARG A 227 9.08 8.75 -0.34
C ARG A 227 9.05 7.77 -1.49
N ALA A 228 8.16 6.77 -1.45
CA ALA A 228 7.93 5.85 -2.56
C ALA A 228 7.31 6.57 -3.76
N THR A 229 6.45 7.57 -3.53
CA THR A 229 5.90 8.43 -4.58
C THR A 229 7.02 9.22 -5.25
N ASP A 230 7.87 9.89 -4.46
CA ASP A 230 9.03 10.64 -4.97
C ASP A 230 9.98 9.72 -5.77
N LEU A 231 10.20 8.50 -5.28
CA LEU A 231 11.03 7.51 -5.95
C LEU A 231 10.49 7.14 -7.34
N LEU A 232 9.18 6.94 -7.44
CA LEU A 232 8.53 6.60 -8.70
C LEU A 232 8.57 7.77 -9.68
N GLU A 233 8.41 9.01 -9.21
CA GLU A 233 8.54 10.20 -10.04
C GLU A 233 9.95 10.32 -10.61
N LEU A 234 10.98 10.20 -9.77
CA LEU A 234 12.38 10.18 -10.20
C LEU A 234 12.68 9.04 -11.18
N ALA A 235 12.13 7.85 -10.94
CA ALA A 235 12.31 6.71 -11.83
C ALA A 235 11.66 6.93 -13.21
N ARG A 236 10.52 7.63 -13.27
CA ARG A 236 9.86 8.04 -14.52
C ARG A 236 10.67 9.10 -15.26
N GLU A 237 11.16 10.12 -14.56
CA GLU A 237 12.01 11.17 -15.15
C GLU A 237 13.26 10.58 -15.80
N ARG A 238 13.86 9.58 -15.15
CA ARG A 238 15.03 8.85 -15.66
C ARG A 238 14.69 7.78 -16.71
N ARG A 239 13.41 7.60 -17.07
CA ARG A 239 12.91 6.59 -18.03
C ARG A 239 13.28 5.15 -17.65
N LEU A 240 13.36 4.87 -16.35
CA LEU A 240 13.70 3.54 -15.81
C LEU A 240 12.46 2.64 -15.62
N ILE A 241 11.28 3.26 -15.62
CA ILE A 241 9.97 2.61 -15.61
C ILE A 241 9.11 3.24 -16.71
N GLU A 242 8.27 2.42 -17.35
CA GLU A 242 7.31 2.82 -18.39
C GLU A 242 6.15 3.65 -17.82
#